data_AF-A0A293LU46-F1
#
_entry.id   AF-A0A293LU46-F1
#
_cell.length_a   1.000
_cell.length_b   1.000
_cell.length_c   1.000
_cell.angle_alpha   90.00
_cell.angle_beta   90.00
_cell.angle_gamma   90.00
#
_symmetry.space_group_name_H-M   'P 1'
#
loop_
_entity.id
_entity.type
_entity.pdbx_description
1 polymer ?
#
loop_
_entity_poly.entity_id
_entity_poly.type
_entity_poly.pdbx_seq_one_letter_code
_entity_poly.pdbx_strand_id
1 'polypeptide(L)'
;MQLDIALRLIDGLVQLLKKYRETGFEESIIIAQEIASDMGVLPQFEQSRHTAKTRRYESNQESLGEQPSPKEQFKRHYFLPTVDQATVSMQTRFDGMKSYMDTFGFLFNPKGLCSMPDNELMECFMKLRTPVLAIWKGLT
;
A
#
# COMPACT_ATOMS: atom_id res chain seq x y z
N MET A 1 3.11 -13.86 21.03
CA MET A 1 2.89 -12.88 19.95
C MET A 1 2.26 -13.64 18.79
N GLN A 2 1.08 -13.23 18.30
CA GLN A 2 0.35 -13.93 17.22
C GLN A 2 0.79 -13.41 15.84
N LEU A 3 2.04 -13.71 15.49
CA LEU A 3 2.68 -13.20 14.28
C LEU A 3 2.06 -13.78 12.99
N ASP A 4 1.53 -14.99 13.10
CA ASP A 4 0.73 -15.70 12.09
C ASP A 4 -0.59 -14.96 11.76
N ILE A 5 -1.24 -14.41 12.78
CA ILE A 5 -2.45 -13.60 12.61
C ILE A 5 -2.10 -12.28 11.92
N ALA A 6 -1.01 -11.64 12.33
CA ALA A 6 -0.54 -10.40 11.73
C ALA A 6 -0.23 -10.58 10.23
N LEU A 7 0.45 -11.68 9.84
CA LEU A 7 0.71 -11.99 8.42
C LEU A 7 -0.59 -12.08 7.61
N ARG A 8 -1.57 -12.83 8.13
CA ARG A 8 -2.84 -13.05 7.43
C ARG A 8 -3.65 -11.76 7.29
N LEU A 9 -3.63 -10.90 8.30
CA LEU A 9 -4.29 -9.59 8.24
C LEU A 9 -3.65 -8.68 7.19
N ILE A 10 -2.30 -8.67 7.11
CA ILE A 10 -1.60 -7.85 6.11
C ILE A 10 -1.84 -8.38 4.70
N ASP A 11 -1.83 -9.70 4.50
CA ASP A 11 -2.17 -10.28 3.20
C ASP A 11 -3.61 -9.92 2.79
N GLY A 12 -4.56 -10.03 3.72
CA GLY A 12 -5.94 -9.59 3.52
C GLY A 12 -6.04 -8.11 3.16
N LEU A 13 -5.25 -7.25 3.80
CA LEU A 13 -5.19 -5.82 3.48
C LEU A 13 -4.64 -5.55 2.07
N VAL A 14 -3.60 -6.28 1.64
CA VAL A 14 -3.06 -6.15 0.28
C VAL A 14 -4.10 -6.58 -0.75
N GLN A 15 -4.84 -7.66 -0.50
CA GLN A 15 -5.94 -8.10 -1.36
C GLN A 15 -7.08 -7.06 -1.41
N LEU A 16 -7.41 -6.47 -0.25
CA LEU A 16 -8.40 -5.40 -0.15
C LEU A 16 -8.00 -4.20 -1.01
N LEU A 17 -6.74 -3.72 -0.91
CA LEU A 17 -6.25 -2.59 -1.69
C LEU A 17 -6.28 -2.86 -3.20
N LYS A 18 -5.94 -4.08 -3.63
CA LYS A 18 -6.04 -4.48 -5.04
C LYS A 18 -7.47 -4.42 -5.56
N LYS A 19 -8.43 -4.95 -4.80
CA LYS A 19 -9.86 -4.87 -5.14
C LYS A 19 -10.36 -3.42 -5.13
N TYR A 20 -9.94 -2.64 -4.13
CA TYR A 20 -10.31 -1.23 -3.97
C TYR A 20 -9.79 -0.37 -5.12
N ARG A 21 -8.64 -0.71 -5.71
CA ARG A 21 -8.13 -0.05 -6.91
C ARG A 21 -9.11 -0.17 -8.11
N GLU A 22 -9.78 -1.31 -8.24
CA GLU A 22 -10.66 -1.62 -9.38
C GLU A 22 -12.07 -1.06 -9.21
N THR A 23 -12.63 -1.19 -8.00
CA THR A 23 -14.06 -0.91 -7.72
C THR A 23 -14.27 0.22 -6.71
N GLY A 24 -13.25 0.52 -5.91
CA GLY A 24 -13.35 1.44 -4.77
C GLY A 24 -13.52 2.89 -5.18
N PHE A 25 -13.19 3.28 -6.41
CA PHE A 25 -13.38 4.66 -6.84
C PHE A 25 -14.87 5.00 -6.98
N GLU A 26 -15.62 4.14 -7.66
CA GLU A 26 -17.05 4.29 -7.88
C GLU A 26 -17.82 4.16 -6.55
N GLU A 27 -17.45 3.19 -5.71
CA GLU A 27 -18.01 3.03 -4.35
C GLU A 27 -17.76 4.26 -3.48
N SER A 28 -16.53 4.79 -3.48
CA SER A 28 -16.16 5.97 -2.69
C SER A 28 -16.88 7.23 -3.14
N ILE A 29 -17.16 7.35 -4.45
CA ILE A 29 -17.94 8.49 -4.96
C ILE A 29 -19.36 8.45 -4.40
N ILE A 30 -20.02 7.29 -4.39
CA ILE A 30 -21.38 7.17 -3.86
C ILE A 30 -21.40 7.61 -2.39
N ILE A 31 -20.49 7.08 -1.58
CA ILE A 31 -20.36 7.43 -0.16
C ILE A 31 -20.07 8.93 0.02
N ALA A 32 -19.17 9.50 -0.79
CA ALA A 32 -18.85 10.93 -0.71
C ALA A 32 -20.05 11.82 -1.09
N GLN A 33 -20.88 11.39 -2.04
CA GLN A 33 -22.10 12.09 -2.44
C GLN A 33 -23.16 12.04 -1.34
N GLU A 34 -23.31 10.89 -0.67
CA GLU A 34 -24.19 10.75 0.50
C GLU A 34 -23.77 11.70 1.63
N ILE A 35 -22.48 11.67 2.00
CA ILE A 35 -21.93 12.54 3.05
C ILE A 35 -22.10 14.02 2.69
N ALA A 36 -21.84 14.42 1.45
CA ALA A 36 -22.01 15.81 1.02
C ALA A 36 -23.49 16.24 1.10
N SER A 37 -24.42 15.36 0.72
CA SER A 37 -25.86 15.62 0.82
C SER A 37 -26.31 15.78 2.27
N ASP A 38 -25.83 14.92 3.16
CA ASP A 38 -26.09 15.00 4.61
C ASP A 38 -25.55 16.29 5.23
N MET A 39 -24.42 16.80 4.70
CA MET A 39 -23.82 18.06 5.12
C MET A 39 -24.44 19.30 4.44
N GLY A 40 -25.41 19.13 3.54
CA GLY A 40 -26.01 20.23 2.77
C GLY A 40 -25.05 20.89 1.78
N VAL A 41 -23.98 20.18 1.39
CA VAL A 41 -22.99 20.61 0.40
C VAL A 41 -23.34 20.01 -0.96
N LEU A 42 -23.13 20.78 -2.04
CA LEU A 42 -23.39 20.31 -3.40
C LEU A 42 -22.41 19.18 -3.76
N PRO A 43 -22.88 17.95 -4.09
CA PRO A 43 -22.02 16.79 -4.32
C PRO A 43 -21.42 16.78 -5.74
N GLN A 44 -20.62 17.80 -6.07
CA GLN A 44 -19.99 17.96 -7.37
C GLN A 44 -18.48 18.20 -7.24
N PHE A 45 -17.70 17.59 -8.15
CA PHE A 45 -16.28 17.90 -8.25
C PHE A 45 -16.11 19.35 -8.71
N GLU A 46 -15.38 20.14 -7.92
CA GLU A 46 -15.01 21.49 -8.32
C GLU A 46 -14.17 21.45 -9.60
N GLN A 47 -14.52 22.32 -10.55
CA GLN A 47 -13.66 22.55 -11.71
C GLN A 47 -12.41 23.27 -11.24
N SER A 48 -11.24 22.68 -11.48
CA SER A 48 -9.96 23.35 -11.23
C SER A 48 -9.99 24.72 -11.90
N ARG A 49 -9.70 25.78 -11.15
CA ARG A 49 -9.53 27.12 -11.73
C ARG A 49 -8.36 27.04 -12.71
N HIS A 50 -8.65 27.10 -14.00
CA HIS A 50 -7.64 27.36 -15.00
C HIS A 50 -7.10 28.78 -14.75
N THR A 51 -6.02 28.89 -13.96
CA THR A 51 -5.26 30.13 -13.88
C THR A 51 -4.73 30.38 -15.28
N ALA A 52 -5.35 31.32 -15.99
CA ALA A 52 -4.88 31.74 -17.30
C ALA A 52 -3.41 32.17 -17.13
N LYS A 53 -2.48 31.33 -17.60
CA LYS A 53 -1.09 31.74 -17.71
C LYS A 53 -1.09 32.88 -18.72
N THR A 54 -0.68 34.08 -18.30
CA THR A 54 -0.51 35.22 -19.19
C THR A 54 0.35 34.77 -20.38
N ARG A 55 -0.30 34.65 -21.54
CA ARG A 55 0.26 34.11 -22.79
C ARG A 55 1.39 35.04 -23.24
N ARG A 56 2.64 34.68 -22.96
CA ARG A 56 3.77 35.19 -23.76
C ARG A 56 3.77 34.40 -25.05
N TYR A 57 3.70 35.13 -26.16
CA TYR A 57 3.68 34.64 -27.52
C TYR A 57 4.73 33.53 -27.72
N GLU A 58 4.26 32.33 -28.00
CA GLU A 58 4.73 31.53 -29.12
C GLU A 58 3.67 30.46 -29.43
N SER A 59 3.35 30.38 -30.72
CA SER A 59 2.31 29.54 -31.28
C SER A 59 2.66 28.07 -31.11
N ASN A 60 2.19 27.43 -30.05
CA ASN A 60 1.90 26.01 -30.10
C ASN A 60 0.39 25.84 -29.99
N GLN A 61 -0.17 25.23 -31.03
CA GLN A 61 -1.54 24.73 -31.07
C GLN A 61 -1.68 23.75 -29.90
N GLU A 62 -2.16 24.26 -28.75
CA GLU A 62 -2.56 23.41 -27.64
C GLU A 62 -3.76 22.60 -28.14
N SER A 63 -3.49 21.33 -28.39
CA SER A 63 -4.40 20.25 -28.75
C SER A 63 -5.86 20.55 -28.41
N LEU A 64 -6.69 20.62 -29.46
CA LEU A 64 -8.15 20.47 -29.42
C LEU A 64 -8.52 19.03 -28.99
N GLY A 65 -8.01 18.59 -27.85
CA GLY A 65 -8.42 17.36 -27.18
C GLY A 65 -9.39 17.71 -26.06
N GLU A 66 -10.52 17.00 -25.98
CA GLU A 66 -11.42 17.05 -24.82
C GLU A 66 -10.60 16.95 -23.53
N GLN A 67 -10.61 18.02 -22.73
CA GLN A 67 -10.00 17.97 -21.41
C GLN A 67 -10.80 16.95 -20.58
N PRO A 68 -10.13 15.98 -19.92
CA PRO A 68 -10.82 14.98 -19.12
C PRO A 68 -11.64 15.65 -18.02
N SER A 69 -12.78 15.07 -17.65
CA SER A 69 -13.65 15.62 -16.61
C SER A 69 -12.91 15.76 -15.27
N PRO A 70 -13.28 16.70 -14.38
CA PRO A 70 -12.66 16.82 -13.05
C PRO A 70 -12.63 15.50 -12.27
N LYS A 71 -13.68 14.68 -12.41
CA LYS A 71 -13.77 13.34 -11.84
C LYS A 71 -12.68 12.40 -12.39
N GLU A 72 -12.48 12.38 -13.71
CA GLU A 72 -11.44 11.56 -14.34
C GLU A 72 -10.03 12.05 -14.01
N GLN A 73 -9.84 13.37 -13.94
CA GLN A 73 -8.59 13.97 -13.48
C GLN A 73 -8.26 13.54 -12.04
N PHE A 74 -9.25 13.62 -11.14
CA PHE A 74 -9.08 13.17 -9.76
C PHE A 74 -8.79 11.66 -9.69
N LYS A 75 -9.50 10.83 -10.47
CA LYS A 75 -9.23 9.39 -10.57
C LYS A 75 -7.78 9.12 -10.98
N ARG A 76 -7.33 9.77 -12.05
CA ARG A 76 -6.02 9.54 -12.68
C ARG A 76 -4.86 10.08 -11.85
N HIS A 77 -5.00 11.28 -11.30
CA HIS A 77 -3.88 12.00 -10.67
C HIS A 77 -3.80 11.80 -9.17
N TYR A 78 -4.90 11.46 -8.51
CA TYR A 78 -4.94 11.28 -7.05
C TYR A 78 -5.30 9.85 -6.66
N PHE A 79 -6.46 9.36 -7.07
CA PHE A 79 -6.95 8.08 -6.56
C PHE A 79 -6.03 6.91 -6.93
N LEU A 80 -5.77 6.70 -8.23
CA LEU A 80 -4.95 5.57 -8.69
C LEU A 80 -3.52 5.63 -8.12
N PRO A 81 -2.77 6.74 -8.21
CA PRO A 81 -1.42 6.81 -7.64
C PRO A 81 -1.39 6.58 -6.13
N THR A 82 -2.40 7.04 -5.40
CA THR A 82 -2.47 6.87 -3.94
C THR A 82 -2.69 5.42 -3.55
N VAL A 83 -3.63 4.73 -4.21
CA VAL A 83 -3.90 3.31 -3.96
C VAL A 83 -2.73 2.44 -4.42
N ASP A 84 -2.11 2.78 -5.56
CA ASP A 84 -0.91 2.10 -6.06
C ASP A 84 0.25 2.24 -5.07
N GLN A 85 0.52 3.46 -4.60
CA GLN A 85 1.57 3.71 -3.63
C GLN A 85 1.30 3.01 -2.29
N ALA A 86 0.05 3.00 -1.80
CA ALA A 86 -0.32 2.26 -0.61
C ALA A 86 -0.11 0.75 -0.78
N THR A 87 -0.48 0.21 -1.93
CA THR A 87 -0.31 -1.21 -2.25
C THR A 87 1.16 -1.60 -2.26
N VAL A 88 2.01 -0.84 -2.95
CA VAL A 88 3.46 -1.07 -3.00
C VAL A 88 4.07 -0.93 -1.60
N SER A 89 3.72 0.12 -0.86
CA SER A 89 4.24 0.35 0.49
C SER A 89 3.91 -0.80 1.45
N MET A 90 2.68 -1.32 1.37
CA MET A 90 2.26 -2.46 2.19
C MET A 90 2.97 -3.76 1.77
N GLN A 91 3.13 -4.01 0.47
CA GLN A 91 3.85 -5.18 -0.04
C GLN A 91 5.32 -5.16 0.40
N THR A 92 6.02 -4.05 0.24
CA THR A 92 7.44 -3.94 0.65
C THR A 92 7.61 -4.20 2.15
N ARG A 93 6.73 -3.65 3.00
CA ARG A 93 6.77 -3.92 4.44
C ARG A 93 6.46 -5.38 4.76
N PHE A 94 5.53 -5.98 4.02
CA PHE A 94 5.15 -7.37 4.19
C PHE A 94 6.29 -8.34 3.82
N ASP A 95 7.00 -8.07 2.73
CA ASP A 95 8.14 -8.88 2.31
C ASP A 95 9.27 -8.82 3.35
N GLY A 96 9.52 -7.64 3.93
CA GLY A 96 10.42 -7.48 5.06
C GLY A 96 9.98 -8.31 6.28
N MET A 97 8.68 -8.29 6.60
CA MET A 97 8.15 -9.05 7.73
C MET A 97 8.18 -10.57 7.50
N LYS A 98 7.97 -11.05 6.27
CA LYS A 98 8.15 -12.47 5.90
C LYS A 98 9.58 -12.91 6.08
N SER A 99 10.55 -12.16 5.53
CA SER A 99 11.97 -12.47 5.68
C SER A 99 12.41 -12.52 7.14
N TYR A 100 11.91 -11.57 7.96
CA TYR A 100 12.10 -11.60 9.40
C TYR A 100 11.50 -12.88 10.01
N MET A 101 10.30 -13.28 9.60
CA MET A 101 9.64 -14.47 10.15
C MET A 101 10.31 -15.77 9.73
N ASP A 102 10.80 -15.86 8.51
CA ASP A 102 11.54 -17.03 8.03
C ASP A 102 12.84 -17.22 8.82
N THR A 103 13.42 -16.12 9.31
CA THR A 103 14.67 -16.13 10.09
C THR A 103 14.44 -16.31 11.59
N PHE A 104 13.50 -15.57 12.18
CA PHE A 104 13.29 -15.49 13.64
C PHE A 104 11.98 -16.13 14.12
N GLY A 105 11.09 -16.51 13.20
CA GLY A 105 9.72 -16.96 13.51
C GLY A 105 9.68 -18.19 14.40
N PHE A 106 10.65 -19.11 14.26
CA PHE A 106 10.74 -20.31 15.10
C PHE A 106 10.83 -19.95 16.58
N LEU A 107 11.57 -18.89 16.96
CA LEU A 107 11.76 -18.43 18.35
C LEU A 107 10.44 -18.03 19.03
N PHE A 108 9.42 -17.65 18.25
CA PHE A 108 8.12 -17.23 18.76
C PHE A 108 7.14 -18.40 18.98
N ASN A 109 7.52 -19.63 18.67
CA ASN A 109 6.72 -20.85 18.89
C ASN A 109 7.42 -21.83 19.85
N PRO A 110 7.40 -21.58 21.17
CA PRO A 110 8.12 -22.40 22.15
C PRO A 110 7.63 -23.86 22.20
N LYS A 111 6.35 -24.11 21.93
CA LYS A 111 5.81 -25.48 21.84
C LYS A 111 6.39 -26.22 20.64
N GLY A 112 6.48 -25.52 19.50
CA GLY A 112 7.10 -26.04 18.28
C GLY A 112 8.59 -26.33 18.46
N LEU A 113 9.33 -25.46 19.16
CA LEU A 113 10.75 -25.67 19.48
C LEU A 113 10.99 -26.98 20.24
N CYS A 114 10.20 -27.25 21.28
CA CYS A 114 10.37 -28.45 22.10
C CYS A 114 9.98 -29.75 21.39
N SER A 115 9.25 -29.67 20.28
CA SER A 115 8.81 -30.82 19.49
C SER A 115 9.58 -31.02 18.18
N MET A 116 10.43 -30.05 17.81
CA MET A 116 11.17 -30.06 16.55
C MET A 116 12.38 -31.02 16.64
N PRO A 117 12.67 -31.82 15.60
CA PRO A 117 13.83 -32.69 15.60
C PRO A 117 15.13 -31.89 15.51
N ASP A 118 16.20 -32.40 16.14
CA ASP A 118 17.48 -31.68 16.31
C ASP A 118 18.09 -31.20 14.98
N ASN A 119 17.91 -31.94 13.89
CA ASN A 119 18.40 -31.58 12.56
C ASN A 119 17.73 -30.29 12.03
N GLU A 120 16.41 -30.17 12.13
CA GLU A 120 15.65 -28.98 11.72
C GLU A 120 15.98 -27.79 12.62
N LEU A 121 16.10 -28.04 13.93
CA LEU A 121 16.46 -27.00 14.89
C LEU A 121 17.86 -26.43 14.60
N MET A 122 18.82 -27.30 14.27
CA MET A 122 20.16 -26.87 13.87
C MET A 122 20.15 -26.05 12.57
N GLU A 123 19.31 -26.39 11.60
CA GLU A 123 19.14 -25.58 10.39
C GLU A 123 18.63 -24.16 10.70
N CYS A 124 17.65 -24.04 11.60
CA CYS A 124 17.16 -22.75 12.09
C CYS A 124 18.27 -21.92 12.76
N PHE A 125 19.09 -22.53 13.62
CA PHE A 125 20.22 -21.83 14.26
C PHE A 125 21.29 -21.38 13.25
N MET A 126 21.53 -22.17 12.19
CA MET A 126 22.46 -21.78 11.13
C MET A 126 21.95 -20.56 10.35
N LYS A 127 20.64 -20.48 10.07
CA LYS A 127 20.00 -19.29 9.44
C LYS A 127 20.11 -18.05 10.32
N LEU A 128 20.02 -18.22 11.65
CA LEU A 128 20.12 -17.14 12.62
C LEU A 128 21.56 -16.58 12.77
N ARG A 129 22.58 -17.41 12.53
CA ARG A 129 23.99 -17.08 12.81
C ARG A 129 24.46 -15.82 12.08
N THR A 130 24.19 -15.72 10.78
CA THR A 130 24.63 -14.61 9.93
C THR A 130 24.02 -13.25 10.35
N PRO A 131 22.68 -13.10 10.49
CA PRO A 131 22.08 -11.84 10.91
C PRO A 131 22.46 -11.46 12.35
N VAL A 132 22.58 -12.41 13.27
CA VAL A 132 23.01 -12.12 14.65
C VAL A 132 24.44 -11.60 14.71
N LEU A 133 25.34 -12.17 13.91
CA LEU A 133 26.72 -11.68 13.80
C LEU A 133 26.78 -10.29 13.17
N ALA A 134 25.92 -9.98 12.20
CA ALA A 134 25.84 -8.65 11.60
C ALA A 134 25.36 -7.59 12.61
N ILE A 135 24.34 -7.92 13.41
CA ILE A 135 23.85 -7.05 14.49
C ILE A 135 24.94 -6.84 15.56
N TRP A 136 25.60 -7.91 16.00
CA TRP A 136 26.67 -7.84 17.01
C TRP A 136 27.89 -7.01 16.54
N LYS A 137 28.18 -7.03 15.23
CA LYS A 137 29.25 -6.25 14.61
C LYS A 137 28.84 -4.82 14.20
N GLY A 138 27.56 -4.45 14.35
CA GLY A 138 27.04 -3.14 13.96
C GLY A 138 27.07 -2.87 12.45
N LEU A 139 26.90 -3.92 11.63
CA LEU A 139 26.96 -3.84 10.16
C LEU A 139 25.58 -3.65 9.48
N THR A 140 24.52 -3.51 10.25
CA THR A 140 23.12 -3.33 9.78
C THR A 140 22.73 -1.87 9.61
#